data_AF-A0A3B9YX43-F1
#
_entry.id   AF-A0A3B9YX43-F1
#
_cell.length_a   1.000
_cell.length_b   1.000
_cell.length_c   1.000
_cell.angle_alpha   90.00
_cell.angle_beta   90.00
_cell.angle_gamma   90.00
#
_symmetry.space_group_name_H-M   'P 1'
#
loop_
_entity.id
_entity.type
_entity.pdbx_description
1 polymer ?
#
loop_
_entity_poly.entity_id
_entity_poly.type
_entity_poly.pdbx_seq_one_letter_code
_entity_poly.pdbx_strand_id
1 'polypeptide(L)'
;MNSWKRAFSMSVGLPSAPLHFAAHSHHPWPDISHAAHERAWRDAATLLDRKWDKVFGEVIPAAQGHVARHLNLPSPHTVTFAPNTHEFLIRILSCFPQPKRLRVLSTDSEFHTFTRQMGRLQEEDLVELTTIPAQPYATFAERFGNACASGQYDLIFLSNVFF
;
A
#
# COMPACT_ATOMS: atom_id res chain seq x y z
N MET A 1 -3.35 -26.51 13.50
CA MET A 1 -3.40 -25.31 12.64
C MET A 1 -4.85 -25.10 12.22
N ASN A 2 -5.49 -24.00 12.59
CA ASN A 2 -6.87 -23.75 12.18
C ASN A 2 -6.90 -23.42 10.67
N SER A 3 -7.76 -24.10 9.92
CA SER A 3 -7.94 -23.85 8.48
C SER A 3 -8.89 -22.68 8.27
N TRP A 4 -8.41 -21.63 7.59
CA TRP A 4 -9.23 -20.46 7.23
C TRP A 4 -10.05 -20.65 5.96
N LYS A 5 -10.01 -21.83 5.31
CA LYS A 5 -10.72 -22.10 4.05
C LYS A 5 -12.22 -21.79 4.12
N ARG A 6 -12.86 -22.00 5.28
CA ARG A 6 -14.28 -21.68 5.51
C ARG A 6 -14.60 -20.19 5.37
N ALA A 7 -13.63 -19.30 5.53
CA ALA A 7 -13.81 -17.87 5.36
C ALA A 7 -13.78 -17.42 3.88
N PHE A 8 -13.55 -18.34 2.94
CA PHE A 8 -13.44 -18.09 1.50
C PHE A 8 -14.32 -19.07 0.71
N SER A 9 -15.44 -19.49 1.28
CA SER A 9 -16.31 -20.53 0.71
C SER A 9 -16.92 -20.13 -0.64
N MET A 10 -17.01 -18.83 -0.92
CA MET A 10 -17.48 -18.31 -2.21
C MET A 10 -16.46 -18.50 -3.34
N SER A 11 -15.17 -18.68 -3.02
CA SER A 11 -14.09 -18.74 -4.00
C SER A 11 -13.27 -20.03 -3.99
N VAL A 12 -13.30 -20.78 -2.88
CA VAL A 12 -12.48 -21.97 -2.66
C VAL A 12 -13.35 -23.12 -2.17
N GLY A 13 -13.11 -24.33 -2.69
CA GLY A 13 -13.77 -25.56 -2.22
C GLY A 13 -15.13 -25.86 -2.86
N LEU A 14 -15.60 -25.01 -3.79
CA LEU A 14 -16.73 -25.34 -4.66
C LEU A 14 -16.27 -26.36 -5.73
N PRO A 15 -17.16 -27.26 -6.18
CA PRO A 15 -16.83 -28.22 -7.25
C PRO A 15 -16.29 -27.57 -8.54
N SER A 16 -16.70 -26.33 -8.81
CA SER A 16 -16.27 -25.52 -9.96
C SER A 16 -15.28 -24.40 -9.61
N ALA A 17 -14.73 -24.38 -8.38
CA ALA A 17 -13.79 -23.34 -7.99
C ALA A 17 -12.52 -23.39 -8.87
N PRO A 18 -12.08 -22.27 -9.44
CA PRO A 18 -10.86 -22.24 -10.25
C PRO A 18 -9.64 -22.51 -9.37
N LEU A 19 -8.65 -23.20 -9.93
CA LEU A 19 -7.32 -23.26 -9.32
C LEU A 19 -6.62 -21.92 -9.52
N HIS A 20 -6.47 -21.16 -8.44
CA HIS A 20 -5.93 -19.80 -8.49
C HIS A 20 -4.52 -19.73 -7.90
N PHE A 21 -3.53 -19.41 -8.74
CA PHE A 21 -2.10 -19.33 -8.36
C PHE A 21 -1.53 -17.91 -8.43
N ALA A 22 -2.38 -16.88 -8.54
CA ALA A 22 -1.97 -15.47 -8.59
C ALA A 22 -2.31 -14.73 -7.30
N ALA A 23 -2.08 -15.38 -6.14
CA ALA A 23 -2.40 -14.82 -4.83
C ALA A 23 -1.71 -13.47 -4.53
N HIS A 24 -0.61 -13.16 -5.22
CA HIS A 24 0.11 -11.89 -5.10
C HIS A 24 -0.64 -10.70 -5.70
N SER A 25 -1.57 -10.93 -6.65
CA SER A 25 -2.34 -9.87 -7.32
C SER A 25 -3.84 -9.95 -7.05
N HIS A 26 -4.40 -11.17 -7.02
CA HIS A 26 -5.85 -11.38 -6.93
C HIS A 26 -6.22 -12.50 -5.95
N HIS A 27 -5.75 -12.41 -4.71
CA HIS A 27 -6.14 -13.33 -3.65
C HIS A 27 -7.68 -13.42 -3.51
N PRO A 28 -8.25 -14.61 -3.23
CA PRO A 28 -9.66 -14.76 -2.91
C PRO A 28 -10.12 -13.77 -1.84
N TRP A 29 -11.28 -13.16 -2.02
CA TRP A 29 -11.82 -12.22 -1.05
C TRP A 29 -12.47 -13.01 0.09
N PRO A 30 -12.24 -12.65 1.37
CA PRO A 30 -12.95 -13.27 2.47
C PRO A 30 -14.46 -13.03 2.33
N ASP A 31 -15.29 -14.04 2.56
CA ASP A 31 -16.76 -13.95 2.45
C ASP A 31 -17.33 -12.82 3.33
N ILE A 32 -16.70 -12.56 4.49
CA ILE A 32 -17.08 -11.48 5.40
C ILE A 32 -16.97 -10.08 4.77
N SER A 33 -16.11 -9.92 3.76
CA SER A 33 -15.95 -8.66 3.04
C SER A 33 -17.23 -8.31 2.26
N HIS A 34 -17.96 -9.28 1.73
CA HIS A 34 -19.23 -9.05 1.04
C HIS A 34 -20.26 -8.43 2.00
N ALA A 35 -20.49 -9.08 3.14
CA ALA A 35 -21.38 -8.58 4.19
C ALA A 35 -20.96 -7.20 4.72
N ALA A 36 -19.65 -6.94 4.81
CA ALA A 36 -19.13 -5.64 5.21
C ALA A 36 -19.42 -4.54 4.17
N HIS A 37 -19.29 -4.83 2.87
CA HIS A 37 -19.62 -3.88 1.80
C HIS A 37 -21.12 -3.55 1.77
N GLU A 38 -21.98 -4.56 1.91
CA GLU A 38 -23.44 -4.34 2.00
C GLU A 38 -23.79 -3.45 3.19
N ARG A 39 -23.17 -3.70 4.36
CA ARG A 39 -23.36 -2.85 5.54
C ARG A 39 -22.88 -1.43 5.31
N ALA A 40 -21.68 -1.23 4.74
CA ALA A 40 -21.15 0.09 4.44
C ALA A 40 -22.06 0.86 3.47
N TRP A 41 -22.61 0.19 2.45
CA TRP A 41 -23.57 0.78 1.53
C TRP A 41 -24.86 1.20 2.24
N ARG A 42 -25.43 0.34 3.09
CA ARG A 42 -26.64 0.66 3.87
C ARG A 42 -26.41 1.80 4.84
N ASP A 43 -25.26 1.82 5.53
CA ASP A 43 -24.88 2.91 6.43
C ASP A 43 -24.82 4.24 5.67
N ALA A 44 -24.22 4.25 4.47
CA ALA A 44 -24.16 5.45 3.64
C ALA A 44 -25.54 5.92 3.17
N ALA A 45 -26.42 4.99 2.79
CA ALA A 45 -27.77 5.31 2.31
C ALA A 45 -28.72 5.78 3.44
N THR A 46 -28.55 5.28 4.65
CA THR A 46 -29.46 5.55 5.79
C THR A 46 -29.01 6.73 6.65
N LEU A 47 -27.71 6.86 6.91
CA LEU A 47 -27.16 7.92 7.76
C LEU A 47 -26.90 9.22 7.00
N LEU A 48 -26.78 9.15 5.66
CA LEU A 48 -26.47 10.28 4.79
C LEU A 48 -25.20 11.00 5.26
N ASP A 49 -25.25 12.30 5.53
CA ASP A 49 -24.09 13.06 6.01
C ASP A 49 -23.60 12.60 7.40
N ARG A 50 -24.51 12.16 8.27
CA ARG A 50 -24.18 11.64 9.61
C ARG A 50 -23.38 10.32 9.60
N LYS A 51 -23.18 9.72 8.42
CA LYS A 51 -22.31 8.53 8.31
C LYS A 51 -20.88 8.82 8.75
N TRP A 52 -20.43 10.08 8.64
CA TRP A 52 -19.06 10.45 8.99
C TRP A 52 -18.77 10.27 10.48
N ASP A 53 -19.76 10.50 11.36
CA ASP A 53 -19.64 10.22 12.79
C ASP A 53 -19.33 8.74 13.03
N LYS A 54 -20.04 7.85 12.34
CA LYS A 54 -19.79 6.40 12.40
C LYS A 54 -18.45 6.03 11.77
N VAL A 55 -18.12 6.58 10.60
CA VAL A 55 -16.88 6.25 9.87
C VAL A 55 -15.65 6.64 10.68
N PHE A 56 -15.60 7.87 11.17
CA PHE A 56 -14.42 8.39 11.89
C PHE A 56 -14.44 8.06 13.39
N GLY A 57 -15.63 7.88 13.99
CA GLY A 57 -15.76 7.53 15.41
C GLY A 57 -15.62 6.04 15.70
N GLU A 58 -16.01 5.17 14.77
CA GLU A 58 -16.06 3.72 14.99
C GLU A 58 -15.21 2.94 13.98
N VAL A 59 -15.50 3.10 12.68
CA VAL A 59 -14.97 2.20 11.64
C VAL A 59 -13.47 2.36 11.45
N ILE A 60 -12.99 3.59 11.23
CA ILE A 60 -11.56 3.87 11.01
C ILE A 60 -10.73 3.54 12.25
N PRO A 61 -11.07 3.99 13.48
CA PRO A 61 -10.31 3.64 14.68
C PRO A 61 -10.20 2.13 14.91
N ALA A 62 -11.30 1.39 14.71
CA ALA A 62 -11.28 -0.07 14.82
C ALA A 62 -10.34 -0.70 13.78
N ALA A 63 -10.43 -0.28 12.51
CA ALA A 63 -9.56 -0.78 11.44
C ALA A 63 -8.07 -0.47 11.72
N GLN A 64 -7.74 0.75 12.16
CA GLN A 64 -6.38 1.12 12.57
C GLN A 64 -5.88 0.21 13.70
N GLY A 65 -6.73 -0.06 14.71
CA GLY A 65 -6.41 -0.97 15.80
C GLY A 65 -6.14 -2.41 15.36
N HIS A 66 -6.88 -2.91 14.37
CA HIS A 66 -6.62 -4.23 13.77
C HIS A 66 -5.28 -4.27 13.04
N VAL A 67 -5.00 -3.28 12.19
CA VAL A 67 -3.74 -3.20 11.44
C VAL A 67 -2.54 -3.05 12.37
N ALA A 68 -2.60 -2.13 13.33
CA ALA A 68 -1.51 -1.90 14.26
C ALA A 68 -1.18 -3.13 15.10
N ARG A 69 -2.20 -3.87 15.57
CA ARG A 69 -1.98 -5.14 16.28
C ARG A 69 -1.33 -6.20 15.39
N HIS A 70 -1.79 -6.32 14.15
CA HIS A 70 -1.26 -7.31 13.21
C HIS A 70 0.20 -7.04 12.84
N LEU A 71 0.56 -5.76 12.67
CA LEU A 71 1.90 -5.31 12.31
C LEU A 71 2.79 -4.97 13.53
N ASN A 72 2.30 -5.20 14.76
CA ASN A 72 2.98 -4.86 16.01
C ASN A 72 3.48 -3.39 16.06
N LEU A 73 2.65 -2.45 15.62
CA LEU A 73 2.96 -1.03 15.61
C LEU A 73 2.79 -0.41 17.00
N PRO A 74 3.57 0.64 17.34
CA PRO A 74 3.52 1.27 18.66
C PRO A 74 2.18 1.96 18.95
N SER A 75 1.41 2.34 17.93
CA SER A 75 0.10 2.99 18.09
C SER A 75 -0.77 2.83 16.83
N PRO A 76 -2.10 2.69 16.95
CA PRO A 76 -3.01 2.74 15.81
C PRO A 76 -2.98 4.07 15.06
N HIS A 77 -2.58 5.17 15.71
CA HIS A 77 -2.50 6.49 15.09
C HIS A 77 -1.38 6.61 14.04
N THR A 78 -0.48 5.62 13.94
CA THR A 78 0.54 5.58 12.88
C THR A 78 0.01 4.96 11.57
N VAL A 79 -1.26 4.54 11.53
CA VAL A 79 -1.89 3.94 10.35
C VAL A 79 -2.79 4.95 9.67
N THR A 80 -2.59 5.15 8.37
CA THR A 80 -3.49 5.93 7.50
C THR A 80 -3.96 5.07 6.34
N PHE A 81 -5.14 5.36 5.81
CA PHE A 81 -5.73 4.64 4.67
C PHE A 81 -5.76 5.52 3.43
N ALA A 82 -5.41 4.91 2.31
CA ALA A 82 -5.48 5.46 0.95
C ALA A 82 -6.21 4.43 0.06
N PRO A 83 -7.00 4.83 -0.94
CA PRO A 83 -7.70 3.89 -1.82
C PRO A 83 -6.75 2.98 -2.61
N ASN A 84 -5.52 3.41 -2.86
CA ASN A 84 -4.50 2.66 -3.57
C ASN A 84 -3.10 3.26 -3.36
N THR A 85 -2.07 2.55 -3.83
CA THR A 85 -0.66 2.97 -3.75
C THR A 85 -0.38 4.28 -4.50
N HIS A 86 -1.14 4.58 -5.57
CA HIS A 86 -0.95 5.82 -6.32
C HIS A 86 -1.26 7.03 -5.45
N GLU A 87 -2.44 7.04 -4.84
CA GLU A 87 -2.86 8.13 -3.96
C GLU A 87 -1.96 8.24 -2.72
N PHE A 88 -1.51 7.11 -2.18
CA PHE A 88 -0.56 7.10 -1.06
C PHE A 88 0.77 7.77 -1.42
N LEU A 89 1.33 7.49 -2.60
CA LEU A 89 2.58 8.10 -3.06
C LEU A 89 2.42 9.61 -3.22
N ILE A 90 1.33 10.08 -3.82
CA ILE A 90 1.04 11.51 -3.96
C ILE A 90 0.95 12.20 -2.60
N ARG A 91 0.30 11.58 -1.61
CA ARG A 91 0.23 12.13 -0.24
C ARG A 91 1.62 12.27 0.39
N ILE A 92 2.50 11.28 0.25
CA ILE A 92 3.89 11.37 0.74
C ILE A 92 4.63 12.53 0.08
N LEU A 93 4.54 12.65 -1.24
CA LEU A 93 5.21 13.72 -1.99
C LEU A 93 4.69 15.12 -1.62
N SER A 94 3.41 15.24 -1.30
CA SER A 94 2.80 16.52 -0.86
C SER A 94 3.32 17.03 0.50
N CYS A 95 3.97 16.18 1.30
CA CYS A 95 4.56 16.58 2.57
C CYS A 95 5.87 17.38 2.41
N PHE A 96 6.47 17.40 1.22
CA PHE A 96 7.70 18.15 0.97
C PHE A 96 7.41 19.60 0.53
N PRO A 97 8.26 20.57 0.91
CA PRO A 97 8.10 21.97 0.49
C PRO A 97 8.04 22.12 -1.02
N GLN A 98 7.17 23.00 -1.51
CA GLN A 98 7.07 23.36 -2.93
C GLN A 98 7.53 24.81 -3.12
N PRO A 99 8.19 25.18 -4.25
CA PRO A 99 8.61 24.32 -5.36
C PRO A 99 10.03 23.78 -5.13
N LYS A 100 10.15 22.54 -4.64
CA LYS A 100 11.45 21.86 -4.50
C LYS A 100 11.46 20.66 -5.43
N ARG A 101 12.48 20.58 -6.29
CA ARG A 101 12.78 19.33 -7.00
C ARG A 101 13.28 18.28 -6.01
N LEU A 102 12.53 17.18 -5.88
CA LEU A 102 12.82 16.14 -4.88
C LEU A 102 13.87 15.16 -5.39
N ARG A 103 14.93 14.95 -4.63
CA ARG A 103 15.92 13.91 -4.91
C ARG A 103 15.44 12.60 -4.32
N VAL A 104 15.08 11.65 -5.17
CA VAL A 104 14.51 10.37 -4.78
C VAL A 104 15.50 9.25 -5.08
N LEU A 105 15.75 8.38 -4.11
CA LEU A 105 16.49 7.13 -4.31
C LEU A 105 15.52 5.95 -4.37
N SER A 106 15.69 5.09 -5.36
CA SER A 106 14.87 3.88 -5.51
C SER A 106 15.58 2.78 -6.31
N THR A 107 14.84 1.73 -6.69
CA THR A 107 15.34 0.60 -7.48
C THR A 107 14.64 0.47 -8.83
N ASP A 108 15.18 -0.37 -9.71
CA ASP A 108 14.56 -0.74 -10.98
C ASP A 108 13.53 -1.86 -10.84
N SER A 109 13.29 -2.35 -9.62
CA SER A 109 12.39 -3.48 -9.31
C SER A 109 11.21 -3.07 -8.44
N GLU A 110 10.73 -1.84 -8.65
CA GLU A 110 9.58 -1.28 -7.94
C GLU A 110 8.25 -1.59 -8.62
N PHE A 111 7.18 -1.60 -7.84
CA PHE A 111 5.82 -1.76 -8.37
C PHE A 111 5.50 -0.69 -9.42
N HIS A 112 4.84 -1.08 -10.51
CA HIS A 112 4.58 -0.23 -11.68
C HIS A 112 3.98 1.15 -11.37
N THR A 113 3.17 1.24 -10.31
CA THR A 113 2.58 2.51 -9.87
C THR A 113 3.63 3.54 -9.49
N PHE A 114 4.71 3.13 -8.81
CA PHE A 114 5.83 3.99 -8.46
C PHE A 114 6.63 4.37 -9.71
N THR A 115 7.05 3.37 -10.50
CA THR A 115 7.87 3.58 -11.71
C THR A 115 7.25 4.58 -12.67
N ARG A 116 5.94 4.43 -12.97
CA ARG A 116 5.23 5.32 -13.89
C ARG A 116 5.06 6.72 -13.35
N GLN A 117 4.77 6.87 -12.05
CA GLN A 117 4.62 8.18 -11.43
C GLN A 117 5.93 8.93 -11.33
N MET A 118 6.99 8.29 -10.85
CA MET A 118 8.31 8.93 -10.78
C MET A 118 8.78 9.33 -12.18
N GLY A 119 8.60 8.48 -13.19
CA GLY A 119 8.89 8.81 -14.57
C GLY A 119 8.17 10.09 -15.02
N ARG A 120 6.85 10.17 -14.78
CA ARG A 120 6.09 11.39 -15.13
C ARG A 120 6.56 12.64 -14.36
N LEU A 121 6.90 12.50 -13.08
CA LEU A 121 7.39 13.61 -12.27
C LEU A 121 8.80 14.06 -12.65
N GLN A 122 9.63 13.15 -13.17
CA GLN A 122 10.93 13.51 -13.76
C GLN A 122 10.77 14.29 -15.06
N GLU A 123 9.81 13.94 -15.91
CA GLU A 123 9.50 14.69 -17.14
C GLU A 123 9.12 16.16 -16.86
N GLU A 124 8.49 16.42 -15.70
CA GLU A 124 8.08 17.75 -15.23
C GLU A 124 9.15 18.47 -14.39
N ASP A 125 10.36 17.90 -14.27
CA ASP A 125 11.46 18.41 -13.42
C ASP A 125 11.09 18.56 -11.92
N LEU A 126 10.06 17.85 -11.46
CA LEU A 126 9.62 17.83 -10.05
C LEU A 126 10.41 16.83 -9.21
N VAL A 127 10.96 15.79 -9.84
CA VAL A 127 11.75 14.75 -9.20
C VAL A 127 13.08 14.56 -9.94
N GLU A 128 14.12 14.31 -9.17
CA GLU A 128 15.38 13.72 -9.62
C GLU A 128 15.47 12.30 -9.06
N LEU A 129 15.20 11.29 -9.89
CA LEU A 129 15.26 9.89 -9.46
C LEU A 129 16.65 9.32 -9.70
N THR A 130 17.28 8.83 -8.65
CA THR A 130 18.43 7.92 -8.73
C THR A 130 17.95 6.49 -8.53
N THR A 131 18.30 5.63 -9.47
CA THR A 131 17.88 4.22 -9.49
C THR A 131 19.09 3.31 -9.30
N ILE A 132 19.07 2.47 -8.27
CA ILE A 132 20.07 1.42 -8.07
C ILE A 132 19.51 0.11 -8.65
N PRO A 133 20.21 -0.52 -9.61
CA PRO A 133 19.77 -1.81 -10.14
C PRO A 133 19.64 -2.84 -9.02
N ALA A 134 18.56 -3.63 -9.01
CA ALA A 134 18.39 -4.69 -8.03
C ALA A 134 19.42 -5.81 -8.26
N GLN A 135 19.74 -6.10 -9.52
CA GLN A 135 20.73 -7.10 -9.87
C GLN A 135 22.15 -6.51 -10.00
N PRO A 136 23.20 -7.27 -9.60
CA PRO A 136 23.13 -8.57 -8.95
C PRO A 136 22.65 -8.45 -7.49
N TYR A 137 21.75 -9.34 -7.07
CA TYR A 137 21.13 -9.30 -5.74
C TYR A 137 22.15 -9.45 -4.61
N ALA A 138 23.21 -10.25 -4.83
CA ALA A 138 24.25 -10.53 -3.84
C ALA A 138 24.93 -9.25 -3.31
N THR A 139 25.05 -8.21 -4.13
CA THR A 139 25.66 -6.93 -3.72
C THR A 139 24.65 -5.79 -3.68
N PHE A 140 23.36 -6.07 -3.83
CA PHE A 140 22.31 -5.04 -3.82
C PHE A 140 22.30 -4.24 -2.52
N ALA A 141 22.28 -4.92 -1.38
CA ALA A 141 22.19 -4.26 -0.07
C ALA A 141 23.36 -3.30 0.17
N GLU A 142 24.57 -3.68 -0.24
CA GLU A 142 25.76 -2.83 -0.16
C GLU A 142 25.63 -1.60 -1.08
N ARG A 143 25.30 -1.81 -2.37
CA ARG A 143 25.14 -0.71 -3.33
C ARG A 143 24.07 0.29 -2.89
N PHE A 144 22.90 -0.21 -2.49
CA PHE A 144 21.78 0.61 -2.04
C PHE A 144 22.11 1.31 -0.72
N GLY A 145 22.70 0.60 0.24
CA GLY A 145 23.15 1.15 1.52
C GLY A 145 24.17 2.28 1.36
N ASN A 146 25.14 2.11 0.45
CA ASN A 146 26.12 3.15 0.13
C ASN A 146 25.45 4.40 -0.48
N ALA A 147 24.46 4.22 -1.35
CA ALA A 147 23.67 5.33 -1.88
C ALA A 147 22.90 6.05 -0.75
N CYS A 148 22.19 5.32 0.11
CA CYS A 148 21.49 5.89 1.28
C CYS A 148 22.44 6.71 2.18
N ALA A 149 23.64 6.19 2.45
CA ALA A 149 24.63 6.80 3.33
C ALA A 149 25.19 8.14 2.81
N SER A 150 25.03 8.46 1.52
CA SER A 150 25.43 9.76 0.96
C SER A 150 24.68 10.95 1.60
N GLY A 151 23.48 10.71 2.15
CA GLY A 151 22.65 11.75 2.77
C GLY A 151 22.09 12.77 1.77
N GLN A 152 22.16 12.51 0.47
CA GLN A 152 21.77 13.45 -0.58
C GLN A 152 20.31 13.32 -1.03
N TYR A 153 19.56 12.34 -0.53
CA TYR A 153 18.18 12.08 -0.96
C TYR A 153 17.17 12.65 0.02
N ASP A 154 16.10 13.23 -0.51
CA ASP A 154 14.98 13.75 0.26
C ASP A 154 13.96 12.64 0.57
N LEU A 155 13.84 11.65 -0.33
CA LEU A 155 12.99 10.49 -0.18
C LEU A 155 13.73 9.22 -0.63
N ILE A 156 13.62 8.16 0.17
CA ILE A 156 14.09 6.82 -0.20
C ILE A 156 12.85 5.94 -0.29
N PHE A 157 12.62 5.33 -1.45
CA PHE A 157 11.52 4.41 -1.68
C PHE A 157 12.07 3.04 -2.06
N LEU A 158 11.51 1.97 -1.49
CA LEU A 158 11.91 0.60 -1.77
C LEU A 158 10.75 -0.35 -1.52
N SER A 159 10.48 -1.24 -2.47
CA SER A 159 9.53 -2.33 -2.28
C SER A 159 10.14 -3.40 -1.38
N ASN A 160 9.43 -3.78 -0.31
CA ASN A 160 9.87 -4.85 0.59
C ASN A 160 9.97 -6.23 -0.11
N VAL A 161 9.23 -6.41 -1.20
CA VAL A 161 9.35 -7.54 -2.12
C VAL A 161 9.46 -6.94 -3.52
N PHE A 162 10.55 -7.25 -4.21
CA PHE A 162 10.81 -6.74 -5.56
C PHE A 162 9.82 -7.30 -6.57
N PHE A 163 9.43 -6.44 -7.51
CA PHE A 163 8.50 -6.76 -8.59
C PHE A 163 9.21 -7.48 -9.75
#